data_AF-A0AAD3DUY7-F1
#
_entry.id   AF-A0AAD3DUY7-F1
#
_cell.length_a   1.000
_cell.length_b   1.000
_cell.length_c   1.000
_cell.angle_alpha   90.00
_cell.angle_beta   90.00
_cell.angle_gamma   90.00
#
_symmetry.space_group_name_H-M   'P 1'
#
loop_
_entity.id
_entity.type
_entity.pdbx_description
1 polymer ?
#
loop_
_entity_poly.entity_id
_entity_poly.type
_entity_poly.pdbx_seq_one_letter_code
_entity_poly.pdbx_strand_id
1 'polypeptide(L)'
;MAASEDRCWICLSGSEAGQLERPCACPRFVHRVCLGRWQLQSAGCSDEVSRCRFCDQLLPALEDILAPKHLRDSAQQATPYMAVICNGVYHKVPVKPGVEGQAEFRARVNCLFGMPYDSDFQVSFECVAPTTGELLNLRGMNCFNAAASCAAISAAKRAAGKEGYFKWSEA
;
A
#
# COMPACT_ATOMS: atom_id res chain seq x y z
N MET A 1 -20.49 35.75 7.74
CA MET A 1 -19.34 34.89 8.08
C MET A 1 -19.56 33.58 7.34
N ALA A 2 -18.77 33.30 6.30
CA ALA A 2 -18.91 32.03 5.57
C ALA A 2 -18.59 30.90 6.56
N ALA A 3 -19.56 30.03 6.82
CA ALA A 3 -19.26 28.75 7.45
C ALA A 3 -18.19 28.10 6.57
N SER A 4 -16.98 27.93 7.11
CA SER A 4 -15.94 27.20 6.40
C SER A 4 -16.48 25.78 6.23
N GLU A 5 -17.00 25.46 5.05
CA GLU A 5 -17.40 24.10 4.72
C GLU A 5 -16.22 23.19 5.05
N ASP A 6 -16.46 22.16 5.86
CA ASP A 6 -15.45 21.18 6.18
C ASP A 6 -14.93 20.58 4.88
N ARG A 7 -13.62 20.69 4.66
CA ARG A 7 -12.94 20.25 3.44
C ARG A 7 -11.84 19.28 3.79
N CYS A 8 -11.67 18.29 2.91
CA CYS A 8 -10.56 17.37 2.95
C CYS A 8 -9.25 18.13 2.77
N TRP A 9 -8.29 17.99 3.69
CA TRP A 9 -7.00 18.68 3.58
C TRP A 9 -6.10 18.14 2.46
N ILE A 10 -6.45 17.00 1.85
CA ILE A 10 -5.69 16.38 0.75
C ILE A 10 -6.23 16.84 -0.62
N CYS A 11 -7.53 16.65 -0.89
CA CYS A 11 -8.11 16.95 -2.21
C CYS A 11 -8.86 18.29 -2.26
N LEU A 12 -9.04 18.96 -1.12
CA LEU A 12 -9.77 20.23 -0.97
C LEU A 12 -11.29 20.17 -1.26
N SER A 13 -11.82 18.99 -1.58
CA SER A 13 -13.27 18.74 -1.74
C SER A 13 -13.98 18.55 -0.39
N GLY A 14 -15.28 18.82 -0.36
CA GLY A 14 -16.16 18.62 0.78
C GLY A 14 -16.74 17.20 0.82
N SER A 15 -17.91 17.06 1.44
CA SER A 15 -18.61 15.77 1.60
C SER A 15 -19.10 15.15 0.28
N GLU A 16 -19.14 15.91 -0.82
CA GLU A 16 -19.54 15.45 -2.15
C GLU A 16 -18.58 14.41 -2.74
N ALA A 17 -17.31 14.43 -2.34
CA ALA A 17 -16.30 13.46 -2.76
C ALA A 17 -16.21 12.23 -1.83
N GLY A 18 -16.99 12.20 -0.76
CA GLY A 18 -17.04 11.12 0.21
C GLY A 18 -17.17 11.61 1.65
N GLN A 19 -17.31 10.67 2.59
CA GLN A 19 -17.42 10.98 4.01
C GLN A 19 -16.10 11.58 4.54
N LEU A 20 -16.21 12.74 5.18
CA LEU A 20 -15.12 13.38 5.90
C LEU A 20 -15.00 12.81 7.32
N GLU A 21 -13.79 12.54 7.75
CA GLU A 21 -13.46 12.06 9.09
C GLU A 21 -12.28 12.84 9.70
N ARG A 22 -12.15 12.76 11.02
CA ARG A 22 -10.99 13.26 11.76
C ARG A 22 -10.20 12.06 12.28
N PRO A 23 -9.11 11.66 11.62
CA PRO A 23 -8.34 10.48 12.01
C PRO A 23 -7.53 10.69 13.29
N CYS A 24 -7.42 11.93 13.77
CA CYS A 24 -6.71 12.33 14.98
C CYS A 24 -7.33 13.61 15.57
N ALA A 25 -6.78 14.08 16.70
CA ALA A 25 -7.25 15.29 17.41
C ALA A 25 -7.04 16.61 16.63
N CYS A 26 -6.28 16.62 15.53
CA CYS A 26 -6.08 17.81 14.70
C CYS A 26 -7.40 18.38 14.15
N PRO A 27 -7.49 19.69 13.89
CA PRO A 27 -8.73 20.35 13.47
C PRO A 27 -9.11 20.11 11.99
N ARG A 28 -8.33 19.30 11.26
CA ARG A 28 -8.50 19.12 9.81
C ARG A 28 -9.26 17.84 9.50
N PHE A 29 -10.21 17.93 8.57
CA PHE A 29 -10.95 16.80 8.03
C PHE A 29 -10.25 16.18 6.83
N VAL A 30 -10.46 14.89 6.62
CA VAL A 30 -9.94 14.15 5.46
C VAL A 30 -10.94 13.12 5.00
N HIS A 31 -10.96 12.81 3.71
CA HIS A 31 -11.62 11.60 3.25
C HIS A 31 -10.77 10.39 3.60
N ARG A 32 -11.41 9.32 4.08
CA ARG A 32 -10.73 8.05 4.40
C ARG A 32 -9.87 7.54 3.24
N VAL A 33 -10.39 7.58 2.01
CA VAL A 33 -9.67 7.14 0.81
C VAL A 33 -8.47 8.03 0.49
N CYS A 34 -8.62 9.36 0.65
CA CYS A 34 -7.50 10.29 0.44
C CYS A 34 -6.39 10.05 1.45
N LEU A 35 -6.73 9.79 2.73
CA LEU A 35 -5.76 9.47 3.76
C LEU A 35 -4.97 8.20 3.40
N GLY A 36 -5.66 7.14 2.98
CA GLY A 36 -5.01 5.90 2.56
C GLY A 36 -4.10 6.08 1.35
N ARG A 37 -4.50 6.89 0.37
CA ARG A 37 -3.66 7.22 -0.79
C ARG A 37 -2.41 7.98 -0.35
N TRP A 38 -2.56 8.99 0.50
CA TRP A 38 -1.44 9.76 1.02
C TRP A 38 -0.48 8.88 1.84
N GLN A 39 -0.99 8.02 2.72
CA GLN A 39 -0.19 7.06 3.47
C GLN A 39 0.57 6.09 2.55
N LEU A 40 -0.09 5.61 1.47
CA LEU A 40 0.51 4.71 0.50
C LEU A 40 1.62 5.39 -0.32
N GLN A 41 1.41 6.64 -0.76
CA GLN A 41 2.41 7.43 -1.49
C GLN A 41 3.58 7.87 -0.61
N SER A 42 3.31 8.05 0.69
CA SER A 42 4.32 8.43 1.69
C SER A 42 4.99 7.21 2.33
N ALA A 43 4.64 5.99 1.88
CA ALA A 43 5.22 4.76 2.39
C ALA A 43 6.75 4.83 2.31
N GLY A 44 7.39 4.41 3.39
CA GLY A 44 8.84 4.39 3.49
C GLY A 44 9.53 5.73 3.81
N CYS A 45 8.85 6.87 3.71
CA CYS A 45 9.48 8.16 3.99
C CYS A 45 9.65 8.45 5.49
N SER A 46 8.79 7.92 6.37
CA SER A 46 8.83 8.21 7.81
C SER A 46 7.81 7.38 8.62
N ASP A 47 7.93 7.42 9.96
CA ASP A 47 6.88 6.97 10.90
C ASP A 47 5.56 7.75 10.76
N GLU A 48 5.57 8.87 10.00
CA GLU A 48 4.41 9.76 9.79
C GLU A 48 3.26 9.08 9.05
N VAL A 49 3.52 7.96 8.37
CA VAL A 49 2.44 7.14 7.78
C VAL A 49 1.55 6.55 8.89
N SER A 50 2.13 6.25 10.05
CA SER A 50 1.44 5.63 11.19
C SER A 50 1.04 6.65 12.26
N ARG A 51 1.62 7.85 12.28
CA ARG A 51 1.42 8.87 13.31
C ARG A 51 1.21 10.25 12.70
N CYS A 52 0.29 11.02 13.28
CA CYS A 52 0.07 12.39 12.86
C CYS A 52 1.29 13.27 13.23
N ARG A 53 1.97 13.86 12.25
CA ARG A 53 3.11 14.77 12.49
C ARG A 53 2.83 16.00 13.37
N PHE A 54 1.57 16.32 13.64
CA PHE A 54 1.18 17.52 14.40
C PHE A 54 0.78 17.20 15.85
N CYS A 55 0.07 16.08 16.08
CA CYS A 55 -0.42 15.70 17.41
C CYS A 55 0.11 14.34 17.89
N ASP A 56 0.96 13.69 17.11
CA ASP A 56 1.59 12.38 17.36
C ASP A 56 0.63 11.19 17.58
N GLN A 57 -0.67 11.43 17.46
CA GLN A 57 -1.67 10.38 17.56
C GLN A 57 -1.54 9.37 16.41
N LEU A 58 -1.72 8.09 16.74
CA LEU A 58 -1.76 7.02 15.75
C LEU A 58 -2.87 7.28 14.73
N LEU A 59 -2.49 7.23 13.46
CA LEU A 59 -3.41 7.24 12.34
C LEU A 59 -3.96 5.81 12.13
N PRO A 60 -5.13 5.67 11.48
CA PRO A 60 -5.64 4.35 11.12
C PRO A 60 -4.60 3.59 10.29
N ALA A 61 -4.47 2.29 10.55
CA ALA A 61 -3.55 1.43 9.82
C ALA A 61 -3.87 1.44 8.31
N LEU A 62 -2.84 1.38 7.48
CA LEU A 62 -3.00 1.46 6.03
C LEU A 62 -3.91 0.33 5.51
N GLU A 63 -3.78 -0.86 6.08
CA GLU A 63 -4.61 -2.04 5.77
C GLU A 63 -6.09 -1.79 6.06
N ASP A 64 -6.40 -1.07 7.15
CA ASP A 64 -7.76 -0.70 7.52
C ASP A 64 -8.38 0.33 6.57
N ILE A 65 -7.56 1.07 5.84
CA ILE A 65 -8.03 2.06 4.88
C ILE A 65 -8.12 1.45 3.48
N LEU A 66 -7.11 0.68 3.06
CA LEU A 66 -7.00 0.15 1.71
C LEU A 66 -7.93 -1.04 1.44
N ALA A 67 -8.21 -1.87 2.44
CA ALA A 67 -9.07 -3.04 2.28
C ALA A 67 -10.55 -2.66 2.52
N PRO A 68 -11.43 -2.82 1.51
CA PRO A 68 -12.87 -2.79 1.75
C PRO A 68 -13.23 -3.76 2.87
N LYS A 69 -14.14 -3.39 3.78
CA LYS A 69 -14.47 -4.19 4.98
C LYS A 69 -14.73 -5.67 4.66
N HIS A 70 -15.45 -5.95 3.56
CA HIS A 70 -15.80 -7.30 3.12
C HIS A 70 -14.63 -8.13 2.56
N LEU A 71 -13.46 -7.53 2.31
CA LEU A 71 -12.27 -8.21 1.81
C LEU A 71 -11.15 -8.31 2.85
N ARG A 72 -11.33 -7.75 4.06
CA ARG A 72 -10.27 -7.68 5.07
C ARG A 72 -9.77 -9.06 5.49
N ASP A 73 -10.69 -9.94 5.89
CA ASP A 73 -10.34 -11.28 6.37
C ASP A 73 -9.68 -12.10 5.24
N SER A 74 -10.25 -12.01 4.04
CA SER A 74 -9.68 -12.66 2.85
C SER A 74 -8.30 -12.10 2.47
N ALA A 75 -8.05 -10.79 2.65
CA ALA A 75 -6.75 -10.18 2.39
C ALA A 75 -5.71 -10.60 3.43
N GLN A 76 -6.10 -10.76 4.70
CA GLN A 76 -5.22 -11.26 5.75
C GLN A 76 -4.85 -12.75 5.55
N GLN A 77 -5.77 -13.55 5.00
CA GLN A 77 -5.55 -14.97 4.74
C GLN A 77 -4.92 -15.26 3.38
N ALA A 78 -4.94 -14.30 2.46
CA ALA A 78 -4.35 -14.48 1.15
C ALA A 78 -2.83 -14.67 1.26
N THR A 79 -2.28 -15.57 0.45
CA THR A 79 -0.84 -15.59 0.17
C THR A 79 -0.60 -14.80 -1.12
N PRO A 80 -0.29 -13.49 -1.04
CA PRO A 80 -0.01 -12.70 -2.22
C PRO A 80 1.35 -13.08 -2.82
N TYR A 81 1.49 -12.75 -4.11
CA TYR A 81 2.73 -12.93 -4.84
C TYR A 81 3.09 -11.62 -5.54
N MET A 82 4.38 -11.32 -5.57
CA MET A 82 4.96 -10.25 -6.39
C MET A 82 5.74 -10.87 -7.55
N ALA A 83 5.64 -10.24 -8.71
CA ALA A 83 6.59 -10.45 -9.79
C ALA A 83 7.85 -9.64 -9.49
N VAL A 84 9.01 -10.31 -9.48
CA VAL A 84 10.31 -9.66 -9.33
C VAL A 84 11.06 -9.84 -10.64
N ILE A 85 11.51 -8.72 -11.21
CA ILE A 85 12.21 -8.67 -12.49
C ILE A 85 13.57 -8.04 -12.26
N CYS A 86 14.63 -8.73 -12.64
CA CYS A 86 16.00 -8.20 -12.61
C CYS A 86 16.76 -8.75 -13.82
N ASN A 87 17.43 -7.87 -14.58
CA ASN A 87 18.19 -8.23 -15.78
C ASN A 87 17.40 -9.10 -16.78
N GLY A 88 16.10 -8.82 -16.94
CA GLY A 88 15.20 -9.58 -17.83
C GLY A 88 14.76 -10.95 -17.29
N VAL A 89 15.28 -11.38 -16.13
CA VAL A 89 14.86 -12.62 -15.47
C VAL A 89 13.66 -12.33 -14.55
N TYR A 90 12.65 -13.18 -14.63
CA TYR A 90 11.38 -13.05 -13.92
C TYR A 90 11.20 -14.17 -12.89
N HIS A 91 10.85 -13.80 -11.67
CA HIS A 91 10.42 -14.74 -10.62
C HIS A 91 9.16 -14.28 -9.92
N LYS A 92 8.28 -15.24 -9.61
CA LYS A 92 7.09 -15.02 -8.79
C LYS A 92 7.40 -15.37 -7.34
N VAL A 93 7.40 -14.37 -6.46
CA VAL A 93 7.81 -14.50 -5.06
C VAL A 93 6.59 -14.33 -4.15
N PRO A 94 6.27 -15.30 -3.28
CA PRO A 94 5.24 -15.09 -2.27
C PRO A 94 5.71 -14.03 -1.27
N VAL A 95 4.81 -13.16 -0.83
CA VAL A 95 5.13 -12.07 0.10
C VAL A 95 4.17 -12.08 1.28
N LYS A 96 4.66 -11.60 2.42
CA LYS A 96 3.87 -11.36 3.62
C LYS A 96 4.24 -9.99 4.17
N PRO A 97 3.28 -9.16 4.59
CA PRO A 97 3.60 -7.93 5.32
C PRO A 97 4.35 -8.22 6.62
N GLY A 98 5.11 -7.24 7.11
CA GLY A 98 5.85 -7.31 8.36
C GLY A 98 7.36 -7.48 8.17
N VAL A 99 8.10 -7.29 9.27
CA VAL A 99 9.58 -7.32 9.28
C VAL A 99 10.14 -8.68 8.86
N GLU A 100 9.49 -9.77 9.28
CA GLU A 100 9.88 -11.14 8.90
C GLU A 100 9.65 -11.38 7.41
N GLY A 101 8.48 -10.98 6.89
CA GLY A 101 8.17 -11.12 5.47
C GLY A 101 9.07 -10.27 4.56
N GLN A 102 9.50 -9.10 5.04
CA GLN A 102 10.48 -8.27 4.33
C GLN A 102 11.86 -8.94 4.29
N ALA A 103 12.31 -9.51 5.40
CA ALA A 103 13.56 -10.25 5.48
C ALA A 103 13.54 -11.51 4.59
N GLU A 104 12.44 -12.28 4.63
CA GLU A 104 12.21 -13.43 3.75
C GLU A 104 12.23 -13.03 2.27
N PHE A 105 11.55 -11.93 1.92
CA PHE A 105 11.55 -11.40 0.55
C PHE A 105 12.97 -11.05 0.09
N ARG A 106 13.72 -10.30 0.90
CA ARG A 106 15.11 -9.93 0.58
C ARG A 106 15.99 -11.15 0.39
N ALA A 107 15.97 -12.10 1.33
CA ALA A 107 16.76 -13.32 1.25
C ALA A 107 16.41 -14.16 0.00
N ARG A 108 15.12 -14.25 -0.33
CA ARG A 108 14.65 -14.99 -1.51
C ARG A 108 15.05 -14.32 -2.81
N VAL A 109 14.96 -12.98 -2.90
CA VAL A 109 15.43 -12.23 -4.07
C VAL A 109 16.94 -12.39 -4.24
N ASN A 110 17.74 -12.27 -3.18
CA ASN A 110 19.18 -12.51 -3.26
C ASN A 110 19.51 -13.92 -3.76
N CYS A 111 18.83 -14.94 -3.22
CA CYS A 111 19.00 -16.32 -3.65
C CYS A 111 18.63 -16.54 -5.13
N LEU A 112 17.48 -16.05 -5.57
CA LEU A 112 16.97 -16.26 -6.94
C LEU A 112 17.85 -15.60 -8.01
N PHE A 113 18.42 -14.43 -7.73
CA PHE A 113 19.26 -13.71 -8.68
C PHE A 113 20.76 -13.91 -8.45
N GLY A 114 21.15 -14.85 -7.58
CA GLY A 114 22.56 -15.16 -7.29
C GLY A 114 23.33 -13.99 -6.67
N MET A 115 22.64 -13.09 -5.96
CA MET A 115 23.27 -11.98 -5.27
C MET A 115 23.85 -12.44 -3.92
N PRO A 116 24.95 -11.81 -3.43
CA PRO A 116 25.50 -12.11 -2.12
C PRO A 116 24.44 -12.03 -1.01
N TYR A 117 24.55 -12.89 0.01
CA TYR A 117 23.55 -12.96 1.09
C TYR A 117 23.28 -11.60 1.75
N ASP A 118 24.33 -10.78 1.93
CA ASP A 118 24.28 -9.48 2.58
C ASP A 118 24.20 -8.29 1.60
N SER A 119 24.04 -8.51 0.30
CA SER A 119 23.92 -7.39 -0.64
C SER A 119 22.60 -6.66 -0.44
N ASP A 120 22.68 -5.34 -0.31
CA ASP A 120 21.54 -4.45 -0.53
C ASP A 120 21.22 -4.37 -2.02
N PHE A 121 19.94 -4.29 -2.34
CA PHE A 121 19.48 -3.99 -3.70
C PHE A 121 18.44 -2.86 -3.67
N GLN A 122 18.44 -2.06 -4.73
CA GLN A 122 17.40 -1.08 -4.95
C GLN A 122 16.19 -1.77 -5.58
N VAL A 123 15.01 -1.53 -5.03
CA VAL A 123 13.74 -2.09 -5.51
C VAL A 123 12.76 -0.95 -5.75
N SER A 124 11.95 -1.09 -6.80
CA SER A 124 10.75 -0.29 -7.01
C SER A 124 9.56 -1.24 -7.12
N PHE A 125 8.52 -0.97 -6.36
CA PHE A 125 7.29 -1.75 -6.35
C PHE A 125 6.25 -1.05 -7.22
N GLU A 126 5.77 -1.74 -8.24
CA GLU A 126 4.65 -1.30 -9.06
C GLU A 126 3.38 -1.96 -8.56
N CYS A 127 2.43 -1.16 -8.09
CA CYS A 127 1.18 -1.66 -7.54
C CYS A 127 -0.03 -0.85 -8.04
N VAL A 128 -1.18 -1.50 -8.07
CA VAL A 128 -2.46 -0.82 -8.31
C VAL A 128 -3.06 -0.45 -6.96
N ALA A 129 -3.33 0.85 -6.76
CA ALA A 129 -3.96 1.38 -5.57
C ALA A 129 -5.33 0.69 -5.34
N PRO A 130 -5.54 -0.02 -4.22
CA PRO A 130 -6.75 -0.82 -4.03
C PRO A 130 -8.06 -0.04 -4.04
N THR A 131 -8.02 1.24 -3.69
CA THR A 131 -9.18 2.12 -3.56
C THR A 131 -9.48 2.92 -4.83
N THR A 132 -8.45 3.32 -5.58
CA THR A 132 -8.60 4.20 -6.76
C THR A 132 -8.34 3.51 -8.09
N GLY A 133 -7.65 2.37 -8.10
CA GLY A 133 -7.22 1.69 -9.33
C GLY A 133 -6.03 2.33 -10.04
N GLU A 134 -5.45 3.39 -9.48
CA GLU A 134 -4.28 4.06 -10.05
C GLU A 134 -3.01 3.19 -9.93
N LEU A 135 -2.14 3.26 -10.93
CA LEU A 135 -0.80 2.69 -10.86
C LEU A 135 0.11 3.56 -9.99
N LEU A 136 0.80 2.92 -9.05
CA LEU A 136 1.75 3.53 -8.13
C LEU A 136 3.12 2.89 -8.30
N ASN A 137 4.16 3.70 -8.23
CA ASN A 137 5.55 3.26 -8.21
C ASN A 137 6.16 3.67 -6.86
N LEU A 138 6.29 2.70 -5.94
CA LEU A 138 6.83 2.91 -4.60
C LEU A 138 8.31 2.51 -4.59
N ARG A 139 9.20 3.43 -4.22
CA ARG A 139 10.64 3.22 -4.34
C ARG A 139 11.27 2.90 -2.99
N GLY A 140 12.19 1.93 -3.00
CA GLY A 140 12.94 1.52 -1.82
C GLY A 140 12.27 0.40 -1.03
N MET A 141 13.10 -0.36 -0.32
CA MET A 141 12.67 -1.53 0.45
C MET A 141 11.75 -1.18 1.62
N ASN A 142 11.88 0.04 2.15
CA ASN A 142 10.99 0.65 3.14
C ASN A 142 9.50 0.70 2.70
N CYS A 143 9.22 0.65 1.39
CA CYS A 143 7.86 0.55 0.84
C CYS A 143 7.28 -0.88 0.82
N PHE A 144 8.05 -1.90 1.23
CA PHE A 144 7.68 -3.31 1.09
C PHE A 144 6.32 -3.62 1.72
N ASN A 145 6.06 -3.17 2.95
CA ASN A 145 4.79 -3.48 3.64
C ASN A 145 3.59 -2.92 2.88
N ALA A 146 3.68 -1.67 2.40
CA ALA A 146 2.66 -1.05 1.58
C ALA A 146 2.40 -1.86 0.29
N ALA A 147 3.46 -2.24 -0.41
CA ALA A 147 3.35 -3.05 -1.62
C ALA A 147 2.75 -4.45 -1.35
N ALA A 148 3.15 -5.09 -0.24
CA ALA A 148 2.63 -6.39 0.18
C ALA A 148 1.13 -6.30 0.53
N SER A 149 0.71 -5.24 1.22
CA SER A 149 -0.71 -4.97 1.50
C SER A 149 -1.52 -4.76 0.22
N CYS A 150 -1.00 -4.02 -0.77
CA CYS A 150 -1.64 -3.91 -2.08
C CYS A 150 -1.77 -5.28 -2.78
N ALA A 151 -0.72 -6.10 -2.74
CA ALA A 151 -0.73 -7.43 -3.33
C ALA A 151 -1.73 -8.38 -2.62
N ALA A 152 -1.83 -8.30 -1.29
CA ALA A 152 -2.78 -9.05 -0.48
C ALA A 152 -4.24 -8.72 -0.84
N ILE A 153 -4.58 -7.43 -0.92
CA ILE A 153 -5.92 -6.99 -1.30
C ILE A 153 -6.23 -7.39 -2.75
N SER A 154 -5.25 -7.30 -3.65
CA SER A 154 -5.40 -7.73 -5.03
C SER A 154 -5.60 -9.25 -5.16
N ALA A 155 -4.93 -10.04 -4.31
CA ALA A 155 -5.16 -11.49 -4.23
C ALA A 155 -6.57 -11.80 -3.70
N ALA A 156 -7.03 -11.11 -2.65
CA ALA A 156 -8.37 -11.27 -2.10
C ALA A 156 -9.47 -10.92 -3.11
N LYS A 157 -9.31 -9.82 -3.86
CA LYS A 157 -10.25 -9.44 -4.94
C LYS A 157 -10.37 -10.54 -6.00
N ARG A 158 -9.24 -11.12 -6.43
CA ARG A 158 -9.19 -12.23 -7.38
C ARG A 158 -9.88 -13.48 -6.85
N ALA A 159 -9.63 -13.85 -5.59
CA ALA A 159 -10.28 -15.00 -4.96
C ALA A 159 -11.81 -14.81 -4.84
N ALA A 160 -12.27 -13.56 -4.64
CA ALA A 160 -13.68 -13.21 -4.55
C ALA A 160 -14.39 -13.01 -5.91
N GLY A 161 -13.72 -13.23 -7.04
CA GLY A 161 -14.32 -13.12 -8.38
C GLY A 161 -14.65 -11.69 -8.85
N LYS A 162 -14.10 -10.64 -8.22
CA LYS A 162 -14.24 -9.25 -8.69
C LYS A 162 -13.04 -8.91 -9.61
N GLU A 163 -13.30 -8.76 -10.92
CA GLU A 163 -12.33 -8.77 -12.04
C GLU A 163 -11.21 -7.72 -12.04
N GLY A 164 -10.17 -8.03 -12.84
CA GLY A 164 -9.07 -7.15 -13.25
C GLY A 164 -7.75 -7.91 -13.49
N TYR A 165 -7.66 -8.68 -14.57
CA TYR A 165 -6.45 -9.41 -14.95
C TYR A 165 -5.36 -8.44 -15.44
N PHE A 166 -4.29 -8.23 -14.67
CA PHE A 166 -3.08 -7.60 -15.21
C PHE A 166 -2.34 -8.67 -16.03
N LYS A 167 -2.54 -8.63 -17.35
CA LYS A 167 -1.82 -9.50 -18.30
C LYS A 167 -0.41 -8.95 -18.45
N TRP A 168 0.56 -9.68 -17.92
CA TRP A 168 1.94 -9.50 -18.36
C TRP A 168 1.98 -9.90 -19.83
N SER A 169 2.29 -8.96 -20.73
CA SER A 169 2.75 -9.31 -22.06
C SER A 169 4.18 -9.82 -21.89
N GLU A 170 4.37 -11.11 -22.13
CA GLU A 170 5.69 -11.66 -22.42
C GLU A 170 6.23 -10.91 -23.65
N ALA A 171 7.36 -10.23 -23.49
CA ALA A 171 8.13 -9.66 -24.60
C ALA A 171 9.09 -10.71 -25.13
#